data_AF-A0A970HSL9-F1
#
_entry.id   AF-A0A970HSL9-F1
#
_cell.length_a   1.000
_cell.length_b   1.000
_cell.length_c   1.000
_cell.angle_alpha   90.00
_cell.angle_beta   90.00
_cell.angle_gamma   90.00
#
_symmetry.space_group_name_H-M   'P 1'
#
loop_
_entity.id
_entity.type
_entity.pdbx_description
1 polymer ?
#
loop_
_entity_poly.entity_id
_entity_poly.type
_entity_poly.pdbx_seq_one_letter_code
_entity_poly.pdbx_strand_id
1 'polypeptide(L)'
;MKQSGTDDALALLRARVLELAQKADTRYEITHGVFYNSREAYHAAAALTSAGYRGRFVLWGGYPNAERRRAFVLPEHMSLKTESDPDIAGLYPGDLGSSPLPEQYMEAASFAITPLRVDGSGYRTLSHRDFLGAILALGIKRTVIGDIIVDSDGAGAVVIADSKIA
;
A
#
# COMPACT_ATOMS: atom_id res chain seq x y z
N MET A 1 -2.90 4.56 -29.65
CA MET A 1 -4.31 4.42 -29.16
C MET A 1 -4.46 3.76 -27.76
N LYS A 2 -3.40 3.57 -26.95
CA LYS A 2 -3.49 3.00 -25.58
C LYS A 2 -3.39 4.02 -24.42
N GLN A 3 -3.15 5.30 -24.72
CA GLN A 3 -2.92 6.34 -23.68
C GLN A 3 -4.21 6.77 -22.96
N SER A 4 -5.34 6.91 -23.67
CA SER A 4 -6.61 7.40 -23.08
C SER A 4 -7.10 6.58 -21.88
N GLY A 5 -7.16 5.25 -21.98
CA GLY A 5 -7.67 4.41 -20.89
C GLY A 5 -6.74 4.30 -19.68
N THR A 6 -5.45 4.59 -19.83
CA THR A 6 -4.51 4.60 -18.70
C THR A 6 -4.62 5.92 -17.92
N ASP A 7 -4.79 7.04 -18.62
CA ASP A 7 -4.98 8.34 -17.98
C ASP A 7 -6.31 8.42 -17.24
N ASP A 8 -7.38 7.83 -17.79
CA ASP A 8 -8.68 7.72 -17.11
C ASP A 8 -8.58 6.90 -15.81
N ALA A 9 -7.87 5.76 -15.83
CA ALA A 9 -7.65 4.94 -14.65
C ALA A 9 -6.86 5.69 -13.56
N LEU A 10 -5.85 6.47 -13.97
CA LEU A 10 -5.07 7.29 -13.05
C LEU A 10 -5.90 8.46 -12.50
N ALA A 11 -6.77 9.08 -13.30
CA ALA A 11 -7.69 10.11 -12.83
C ALA A 11 -8.65 9.56 -11.76
N LEU A 12 -9.22 8.38 -11.99
CA LEU A 12 -10.07 7.68 -11.03
C LEU A 12 -9.31 7.34 -9.74
N LEU A 13 -8.07 6.86 -9.84
CA LEU A 13 -7.22 6.61 -8.68
C LEU A 13 -7.01 7.88 -7.85
N ARG A 14 -6.65 9.00 -8.49
CA ARG A 14 -6.43 10.29 -7.81
C ARG A 14 -7.69 10.74 -7.08
N ALA A 15 -8.83 10.71 -7.77
CA ALA A 15 -10.13 11.04 -7.17
C ALA A 15 -10.43 10.17 -5.94
N ARG A 16 -10.19 8.86 -6.05
CA ARG A 16 -10.43 7.91 -4.94
C ARG A 16 -9.51 8.16 -3.76
N VAL A 17 -8.24 8.46 -3.99
CA VAL A 17 -7.27 8.75 -2.93
C VAL A 17 -7.60 10.06 -2.21
N LEU A 18 -8.05 11.08 -2.94
CA LEU A 18 -8.51 12.33 -2.32
C LEU A 18 -9.81 12.14 -1.52
N GLU A 19 -10.72 11.28 -1.99
CA GLU A 19 -11.92 10.89 -1.25
C GLU A 19 -11.55 10.20 0.08
N LEU A 20 -10.53 9.34 0.09
CA LEU A 20 -10.02 8.72 1.32
C LEU A 20 -9.49 9.79 2.28
N ALA A 21 -8.73 10.75 1.77
CA ALA A 21 -8.15 11.82 2.58
C ALA A 21 -9.24 12.69 3.24
N GLN A 22 -10.26 13.09 2.48
CA GLN A 22 -11.44 13.79 3.02
C GLN A 22 -12.20 12.94 4.05
N LYS A 23 -12.29 11.62 3.83
CA LYS A 23 -12.90 10.70 4.80
C LYS A 23 -12.10 10.61 6.08
N ALA A 24 -10.78 10.68 6.04
CA ALA A 24 -9.96 10.72 7.25
C ALA A 24 -10.32 11.95 8.08
N ASP A 25 -10.37 13.13 7.45
CA ASP A 25 -10.73 14.38 8.12
C ASP A 25 -12.14 14.35 8.72
N THR A 26 -13.12 13.92 7.93
CA THR A 26 -14.54 13.93 8.36
C THR A 26 -14.86 12.87 9.40
N ARG A 27 -14.16 11.74 9.42
CA ARG A 27 -14.39 10.65 10.38
C ARG A 27 -13.47 10.70 11.60
N TYR A 28 -12.46 11.57 11.59
CA TYR A 28 -11.43 11.62 12.63
C TYR A 28 -10.71 10.27 12.81
N GLU A 29 -10.52 9.52 11.73
CA GLU A 29 -9.92 8.18 11.73
C GLU A 29 -8.90 8.05 10.60
N ILE A 30 -7.91 7.18 10.78
CA ILE A 30 -6.97 6.84 9.71
C ILE A 30 -7.73 6.07 8.63
N THR A 31 -7.66 6.56 7.39
CA THR A 31 -8.19 5.82 6.25
C THR A 31 -7.06 5.20 5.45
N HIS A 32 -7.39 4.17 4.67
CA HIS A 32 -6.40 3.53 3.82
C HIS A 32 -6.97 3.09 2.47
N GLY A 33 -6.07 3.05 1.49
CA GLY A 33 -6.35 2.63 0.12
C GLY A 33 -6.30 1.11 -0.09
N VAL A 34 -6.34 0.71 -1.36
CA VAL A 34 -6.04 -0.66 -1.80
C VAL A 34 -4.53 -0.84 -2.04
N PHE A 35 -4.07 -2.03 -2.44
CA PHE A 35 -2.70 -2.22 -2.89
C PHE A 35 -2.47 -1.67 -4.29
N TYR A 36 -1.60 -0.66 -4.37
CA TYR A 36 -1.15 -0.02 -5.58
C TYR A 36 0.10 -0.71 -6.14
N ASN A 37 0.26 -0.70 -7.46
CA ASN A 37 1.59 -0.89 -8.07
C ASN A 37 2.45 0.38 -7.92
N SER A 38 3.74 0.31 -8.28
CA SER A 38 4.70 1.42 -8.11
C SER A 38 4.25 2.72 -8.80
N ARG A 39 3.62 2.64 -9.98
CA ARG A 39 3.13 3.81 -10.72
C ARG A 39 1.88 4.39 -10.08
N GLU A 40 0.94 3.55 -9.67
CA GLU A 40 -0.26 3.98 -8.94
C GLU A 40 0.12 4.63 -7.61
N ALA A 41 1.07 4.03 -6.87
CA ALA A 41 1.62 4.56 -5.63
C ALA A 41 2.20 5.97 -5.83
N TYR A 42 3.02 6.15 -6.87
CA TYR A 42 3.55 7.47 -7.24
C TYR A 42 2.45 8.50 -7.49
N HIS A 43 1.42 8.14 -8.27
CA HIS A 43 0.31 9.07 -8.56
C HIS A 43 -0.58 9.35 -7.35
N ALA A 44 -0.79 8.37 -6.46
CA ALA A 44 -1.52 8.54 -5.22
C ALA A 44 -0.78 9.53 -4.29
N ALA A 45 0.53 9.35 -4.12
CA ALA A 45 1.36 10.24 -3.32
C ALA A 45 1.39 11.67 -3.89
N ALA A 46 1.55 11.80 -5.21
CA ALA A 46 1.52 13.09 -5.89
C ALA A 46 0.18 13.83 -5.66
N ALA A 47 -0.95 13.12 -5.81
CA ALA A 47 -2.27 13.72 -5.61
C ALA A 47 -2.50 14.19 -4.16
N LEU A 48 -2.16 13.37 -3.17
CA LEU A 48 -2.27 13.75 -1.75
C LEU A 48 -1.38 14.94 -1.42
N THR A 49 -0.15 14.94 -1.92
CA THR A 49 0.79 16.04 -1.72
C THR A 49 0.27 17.34 -2.32
N SER A 50 -0.18 17.31 -3.57
CA SER A 50 -0.75 18.49 -4.25
C SER A 50 -2.03 19.01 -3.60
N ALA A 51 -2.77 18.15 -2.90
CA ALA A 51 -3.98 18.52 -2.16
C ALA A 51 -3.72 18.99 -0.73
N GLY A 52 -2.46 19.16 -0.31
CA GLY A 52 -2.11 19.69 1.00
C GLY A 52 -1.99 18.64 2.12
N TYR A 53 -2.07 17.35 1.80
CA TYR A 53 -1.89 16.27 2.78
C TYR A 53 -0.40 15.94 3.05
N ARG A 54 0.53 16.84 2.72
CA ARG A 54 1.96 16.65 3.01
C ARG A 54 2.16 16.44 4.52
N GLY A 55 2.93 15.41 4.89
CA GLY A 55 3.16 15.01 6.28
C GLY A 55 2.00 14.25 6.92
N ARG A 56 0.90 14.03 6.19
CA ARG A 56 -0.34 13.41 6.69
C ARG A 56 -0.68 12.09 6.01
N PHE A 57 0.24 11.52 5.24
CA PHE A 57 0.07 10.18 4.69
C PHE A 57 1.38 9.43 4.54
N VAL A 58 1.28 8.11 4.46
CA VAL A 58 2.38 7.18 4.17
C VAL A 58 1.93 6.09 3.21
N LEU A 59 2.83 5.61 2.35
CA LEU A 59 2.65 4.39 1.56
C LEU A 59 3.37 3.24 2.26
N TRP A 60 2.61 2.21 2.63
CA TRP A 60 3.14 1.06 3.34
C TRP A 60 2.60 -0.24 2.76
N GLY A 61 3.47 -1.24 2.63
CA GLY A 61 3.15 -2.55 2.07
C GLY A 61 3.37 -3.71 3.03
N GLY A 62 3.47 -3.45 4.35
CA GLY A 62 3.64 -4.48 5.38
C GLY A 62 5.08 -4.68 5.84
N TYR A 63 6.06 -4.31 5.02
CA TYR A 63 7.48 -4.36 5.36
C TYR A 63 8.28 -3.29 4.61
N PRO A 64 9.51 -2.95 5.05
CA PRO A 64 10.36 -1.99 4.36
C PRO A 64 10.62 -2.41 2.91
N ASN A 65 10.58 -1.46 1.97
CA ASN A 65 10.81 -1.71 0.54
C ASN A 65 9.76 -2.55 -0.21
N ALA A 66 8.59 -2.86 0.37
CA ALA A 66 7.50 -3.50 -0.38
C ALA A 66 7.21 -2.75 -1.69
N GLU A 67 7.07 -3.44 -2.81
CA GLU A 67 6.77 -2.85 -4.13
C GLU A 67 5.30 -2.43 -4.22
N ARG A 68 4.41 -3.27 -3.71
CA ARG A 68 2.98 -3.00 -3.66
C ARG A 68 2.61 -2.41 -2.31
N ARG A 69 2.10 -1.18 -2.34
CA ARG A 69 1.84 -0.39 -1.13
C ARG A 69 0.42 0.15 -1.09
N ARG A 70 -0.05 0.45 0.10
CA ARG A 70 -1.33 1.13 0.36
C ARG A 70 -1.04 2.50 0.92
N ALA A 71 -1.84 3.49 0.54
CA ALA A 71 -1.82 4.79 1.22
C ALA A 71 -2.57 4.67 2.54
N PHE A 72 -1.98 5.18 3.61
CA PHE A 72 -2.63 5.44 4.90
C PHE A 72 -2.63 6.95 5.10
N VAL A 73 -3.79 7.52 5.38
CA VAL A 73 -3.97 8.97 5.50
C VAL A 73 -4.47 9.30 6.91
N LEU A 74 -3.73 10.17 7.60
CA LEU A 74 -4.05 10.66 8.93
C LEU A 74 -5.10 11.77 8.88
N PRO A 75 -6.03 11.80 9.84
CA PRO A 75 -6.88 12.96 10.07
C PRO A 75 -6.05 14.15 10.59
N GLU A 76 -6.59 15.37 10.48
CA GLU A 76 -5.84 16.60 10.77
C GLU A 76 -5.32 16.65 12.21
N HIS A 77 -6.13 16.21 13.18
CA HIS A 77 -5.75 16.20 14.59
C HIS A 77 -4.58 15.25 14.92
N MET A 78 -4.28 14.27 14.06
CA MET A 78 -3.14 13.36 14.18
C MET A 78 -1.95 13.81 13.32
N SER A 79 -2.01 15.00 12.72
CA SER A 79 -0.95 15.48 11.83
C SER A 79 0.41 15.44 12.52
N LEU A 80 1.41 14.93 11.81
CA LEU A 80 2.79 15.03 12.24
C LEU A 80 3.22 16.47 12.08
N LYS A 81 3.42 17.18 13.20
CA LYS A 81 4.08 18.49 13.16
C LYS A 81 5.48 18.27 12.59
N THR A 82 5.75 18.89 11.46
CA THR A 82 7.08 18.87 10.82
C THR A 82 8.05 19.67 11.67
N GLU A 83 8.43 19.16 12.84
CA GLU A 83 9.45 19.81 13.67
C GLU A 83 10.83 19.41 13.17
N SER A 84 11.43 20.37 12.44
CA SER A 84 12.86 20.67 12.44
C SER A 84 13.84 19.53 12.16
N ASP A 85 13.72 18.90 10.99
CA ASP A 85 14.89 18.34 10.34
C ASP A 85 14.76 18.52 8.81
N PRO A 86 15.58 19.37 8.17
CA PRO A 86 15.53 19.60 6.73
C PRO A 86 15.88 18.36 5.90
N ASP A 87 16.61 17.38 6.46
CA ASP A 87 16.88 16.09 5.80
C ASP A 87 15.66 15.14 5.90
N ILE A 88 14.77 15.35 6.88
CA ILE A 88 13.50 14.61 7.06
C ILE A 88 12.32 15.31 6.35
N ALA A 89 12.34 16.64 6.25
CA ALA A 89 11.31 17.45 5.59
C ALA A 89 11.22 17.17 4.07
N GLY A 90 12.29 16.64 3.48
CA GLY A 90 12.35 16.20 2.08
C GLY A 90 11.80 14.78 1.81
N LEU A 91 11.75 13.93 2.85
CA LEU A 91 11.38 12.51 2.75
C LEU A 91 9.96 12.20 3.25
N TYR A 92 9.30 13.15 3.91
CA TYR A 92 7.85 13.11 4.12
C TYR A 92 7.15 14.10 3.17
N PRO A 93 6.48 13.59 2.12
CA PRO A 93 5.29 12.77 2.35
C PRO A 93 5.19 11.52 1.47
N GLY A 94 4.97 10.37 2.09
CA GLY A 94 4.34 9.25 1.39
C GLY A 94 5.18 8.03 1.09
N ASP A 95 6.50 8.02 1.19
CA ASP A 95 7.28 6.79 0.98
C ASP A 95 8.35 6.65 2.07
N LEU A 96 8.30 5.53 2.80
CA LEU A 96 9.25 5.23 3.86
C LEU A 96 10.59 4.69 3.34
N GLY A 97 10.65 4.18 2.11
CA GLY A 97 11.80 3.42 1.65
C GLY A 97 12.17 2.31 2.65
N SER A 98 13.39 2.39 3.21
CA SER A 98 13.90 1.49 4.25
C SER A 98 13.66 1.99 5.69
N SER A 99 13.04 3.16 5.87
CA SER A 99 12.72 3.71 7.18
C SER A 99 11.58 2.92 7.84
N PRO A 100 11.59 2.75 9.18
CA PRO A 100 10.47 2.12 9.88
C PRO A 100 9.18 2.93 9.74
N LEU A 101 8.04 2.25 9.88
CA LEU A 101 6.72 2.88 9.93
C LEU A 101 6.57 3.68 11.23
N PRO A 102 6.20 4.98 11.19
CA PRO A 102 5.96 5.74 12.40
C PRO A 102 4.81 5.16 13.21
N GLU A 103 4.90 5.28 14.53
CA GLU A 103 3.96 4.70 15.49
C GLU A 103 2.50 5.07 15.21
N GLN A 104 2.24 6.29 14.74
CA GLN A 104 0.91 6.78 14.41
C GLN A 104 0.22 5.95 13.32
N TYR A 105 0.98 5.26 12.47
CA TYR A 105 0.45 4.42 11.40
C TYR A 105 0.47 2.93 11.75
N MET A 106 1.21 2.51 12.77
CA MET A 106 1.47 1.10 13.05
C MET A 106 0.19 0.30 13.31
N GLU A 107 -0.69 0.83 14.16
CA GLU A 107 -1.95 0.17 14.50
C GLU A 107 -2.84 0.01 13.26
N ALA A 108 -3.09 1.10 12.52
CA ALA A 108 -3.89 1.06 11.31
C ALA A 108 -3.30 0.13 10.25
N ALA A 109 -1.98 0.11 10.09
CA ALA A 109 -1.31 -0.79 9.17
C ALA A 109 -1.44 -2.27 9.59
N SER A 110 -1.28 -2.56 10.89
CA SER A 110 -1.44 -3.91 11.44
C SER A 110 -2.87 -4.44 11.25
N PHE A 111 -3.87 -3.57 11.41
CA PHE A 111 -5.26 -3.96 11.14
C PHE A 111 -5.61 -4.08 9.66
N ALA A 112 -4.87 -3.42 8.78
CA ALA A 112 -5.18 -3.39 7.35
C ALA A 112 -4.38 -4.42 6.54
N ILE A 113 -3.19 -4.79 6.98
CA ILE A 113 -2.23 -5.62 6.24
C ILE A 113 -1.88 -6.83 7.07
N THR A 114 -1.94 -8.01 6.47
CA THR A 114 -1.56 -9.26 7.12
C THR A 114 -0.68 -10.13 6.22
N PRO A 115 0.38 -10.74 6.76
CA PRO A 115 1.16 -11.77 6.05
C PRO A 115 0.48 -13.14 6.16
N LEU A 116 0.26 -13.79 5.03
CA LEU A 116 -0.30 -15.13 4.93
C LEU A 116 0.74 -16.12 4.44
N ARG A 117 0.97 -17.19 5.20
CA ARG A 117 1.79 -18.32 4.76
C ARG A 117 0.98 -19.20 3.82
N VAL A 118 1.52 -19.49 2.65
CA VAL A 118 0.96 -20.43 1.68
C VAL A 118 1.99 -21.50 1.38
N ASP A 119 1.71 -22.73 1.81
CA ASP A 119 2.55 -23.88 1.49
C ASP A 119 2.21 -24.44 0.11
N GLY A 120 3.26 -24.75 -0.65
CA GLY A 120 3.15 -25.51 -1.88
C GLY A 120 2.84 -26.97 -1.60
N SER A 121 2.44 -27.69 -2.64
CA SER A 121 2.07 -29.10 -2.54
C SER A 121 3.26 -30.05 -2.37
N GLY A 122 4.50 -29.55 -2.42
CA GLY A 122 5.73 -30.36 -2.33
C GLY A 122 6.08 -31.15 -3.60
N TYR A 123 5.23 -31.15 -4.64
CA TYR A 123 5.48 -31.92 -5.87
C TYR A 123 6.45 -31.24 -6.84
N ARG A 124 6.56 -29.92 -6.78
CA ARG A 124 7.50 -29.12 -7.59
C ARG A 124 7.80 -27.80 -6.91
N THR A 125 8.94 -27.21 -7.25
CA THR A 125 9.27 -25.82 -6.95
C THR A 125 8.28 -24.89 -7.64
N LEU A 126 7.64 -24.01 -6.86
CA LEU A 126 6.69 -23.01 -7.34
C LEU A 126 7.36 -21.66 -7.49
N SER A 127 7.01 -20.94 -8.55
CA SER A 127 7.43 -19.57 -8.80
C SER A 127 6.40 -18.56 -8.31
N HIS A 128 6.78 -17.29 -8.24
CA HIS A 128 5.86 -16.18 -7.97
C HIS A 128 4.61 -16.23 -8.88
N ARG A 129 4.78 -16.60 -10.16
CA ARG A 129 3.68 -16.69 -11.12
C ARG A 129 2.69 -17.79 -10.76
N ASP A 130 3.16 -18.91 -10.20
CA ASP A 130 2.30 -20.02 -9.81
C ASP A 130 1.38 -19.62 -8.65
N PHE A 131 1.94 -18.99 -7.61
CA PHE A 131 1.15 -18.47 -6.48
C PHE A 131 0.17 -17.38 -6.92
N LEU A 132 0.64 -16.40 -7.71
CA LEU A 132 -0.24 -15.34 -8.22
C LEU A 132 -1.37 -15.93 -9.07
N GLY A 133 -1.05 -16.88 -9.95
CA GLY A 133 -2.03 -17.56 -10.79
C GLY A 133 -3.12 -18.26 -9.97
N ALA A 134 -2.71 -19.01 -8.93
CA ALA A 134 -3.64 -19.69 -8.03
C ALA A 134 -4.54 -18.69 -7.27
N ILE A 135 -3.97 -17.62 -6.71
CA ILE A 135 -4.72 -16.58 -6.00
C ILE A 135 -5.78 -15.94 -6.92
N LEU A 136 -5.39 -15.59 -8.15
CA LEU A 136 -6.32 -15.00 -9.12
C LEU A 136 -7.40 -16.00 -9.57
N ALA A 137 -7.07 -17.29 -9.68
CA ALA A 137 -8.04 -18.33 -10.02
C ALA A 137 -9.12 -18.52 -8.95
N LEU A 138 -8.84 -18.18 -7.69
CA LEU A 138 -9.84 -18.11 -6.60
C LEU A 138 -10.75 -16.88 -6.70
N GLY A 139 -10.57 -16.01 -7.70
CA GLY A 139 -11.33 -14.77 -7.85
C GLY A 139 -10.84 -13.64 -6.95
N ILE A 140 -9.72 -13.81 -6.26
CA ILE A 140 -9.14 -12.77 -5.40
C ILE A 140 -8.51 -11.70 -6.29
N LYS A 141 -8.92 -10.45 -6.09
CA LYS A 141 -8.46 -9.33 -6.92
C LYS A 141 -7.04 -8.92 -6.54
N ARG A 142 -6.24 -8.53 -7.53
CA ARG A 142 -4.89 -8.00 -7.28
C ARG A 142 -4.87 -6.76 -6.37
N THR A 143 -5.98 -6.01 -6.29
CA THR A 143 -6.12 -4.84 -5.41
C THR A 143 -6.08 -5.17 -3.92
N VAL A 144 -6.36 -6.43 -3.52
CA VAL A 144 -6.28 -6.88 -2.13
C VAL A 144 -5.01 -7.67 -1.83
N ILE A 145 -4.10 -7.77 -2.81
CA ILE A 145 -2.84 -8.51 -2.71
C ILE A 145 -1.66 -7.54 -2.84
N GLY A 146 -0.78 -7.57 -1.85
CA GLY A 146 0.52 -6.92 -1.83
C GLY A 146 1.59 -7.80 -2.49
N ASP A 147 2.80 -7.77 -1.94
CA ASP A 147 3.91 -8.55 -2.46
C ASP A 147 3.75 -10.05 -2.13
N ILE A 148 4.29 -10.89 -3.00
CA ILE A 148 4.36 -12.34 -2.83
C ILE A 148 5.84 -12.70 -2.72
N ILE A 149 6.27 -13.06 -1.52
CA ILE A 149 7.65 -13.44 -1.23
C ILE A 149 7.70 -14.97 -1.29
N VAL A 150 8.30 -15.51 -2.35
CA VAL A 150 8.46 -16.96 -2.52
C VAL A 150 9.72 -17.42 -1.79
N ASP A 151 9.62 -18.58 -1.11
CA ASP A 151 10.77 -19.19 -0.46
C ASP A 151 11.87 -19.51 -1.49
N SER A 152 13.14 -19.50 -1.06
CA SER A 152 14.26 -19.75 -1.96
C SER A 152 14.25 -21.13 -2.62
N ASP A 153 13.61 -22.12 -1.99
CA ASP A 153 13.39 -23.46 -2.51
C ASP A 153 12.07 -23.61 -3.30
N GLY A 154 11.25 -22.56 -3.32
CA GLY A 154 9.90 -22.52 -3.89
C GLY A 154 8.92 -23.50 -3.26
N ALA A 155 9.16 -23.94 -2.02
CA ALA A 155 8.28 -24.83 -1.27
C ALA A 155 7.01 -24.10 -0.79
N GLY A 156 7.05 -22.78 -0.67
CA GLY A 156 5.88 -21.95 -0.35
C GLY A 156 6.14 -20.47 -0.60
N ALA A 157 5.23 -19.64 -0.10
CA ALA A 157 5.36 -18.19 -0.13
C ALA A 157 4.75 -17.54 1.12
N VAL A 158 5.19 -16.32 1.41
CA VAL A 158 4.46 -15.36 2.25
C VAL A 158 3.77 -14.36 1.32
N VAL A 159 2.46 -14.25 1.45
CA VAL A 159 1.63 -13.32 0.68
C VAL A 159 1.20 -12.20 1.60
N ILE A 160 1.56 -10.96 1.26
CA ILE A 160 1.01 -9.80 1.92
C ILE A 160 -0.40 -9.56 1.37
N ALA A 161 -1.39 -9.42 2.26
CA ALA A 161 -2.79 -9.31 1.88
C ALA A 161 -3.53 -8.24 2.69
N ASP A 162 -4.68 -7.82 2.16
CA ASP A 162 -5.67 -7.08 2.94
C ASP A 162 -6.19 -8.00 4.06
N SER A 163 -6.22 -7.52 5.29
CA SER A 163 -6.66 -8.31 6.45
C SER A 163 -8.07 -8.88 6.32
N LYS A 164 -8.92 -8.29 5.47
CA LYS A 164 -10.30 -8.76 5.24
C LYS A 164 -10.41 -10.07 4.47
N ILE A 165 -9.31 -10.52 3.84
CA ILE A 165 -9.29 -11.78 3.10
C ILE A 165 -8.48 -12.88 3.81
N ALA A 166 -7.99 -12.60 5.01
CA ALA A 166 -7.27 -13.53 5.86
C ALA A 166 -8.18 -14.17 6.91
#